data_AF-A0A812EVU2-F1
#
_entry.id   AF-A0A812EVU2-F1
#
_cell.length_a   1.000
_cell.length_b   1.000
_cell.length_c   1.000
_cell.angle_alpha   90.00
_cell.angle_beta   90.00
_cell.angle_gamma   90.00
#
_symmetry.space_group_name_H-M   'P 1'
#
loop_
_entity.id
_entity.type
_entity.pdbx_description
1 polymer ?
#
loop_
_entity_poly.entity_id
_entity_poly.type
_entity_poly.pdbx_seq_one_letter_code
_entity_poly.pdbx_strand_id
1 'polypeptide(L)'
;MSENGINGHRAHSVGLQWKVGLINSEQKYLTAETFGFKINASGTGLKKKQAWTLEQDSKEEVVYIRSHLGRYLAADKYGNVSGDSEEPGQDEKFAIEYSAKGQWALRNVAHGFYVGGSGDNIVGQAKQPSTTEWWTLQLAIHPQVNLKNVNRKRYARLAGEEGEIQFTEVIPWGQDSLIILKFVDGKYALVTCDNRYLHRDGTLVNEMSQDTQFTVELKSGQSSGLALKDIEGRYLTAVGPKAVMKARNKTITKDELFTIEDSHPQVTFTSHNGKLVSIKQGVDVSANQDEVTDRETFQLEFDKDSKKWAIRTVDNTYWSVEGTSGVQAVAREIKKTCLFDITWQRDGSITIMAHNNNYVYNKLTGSLVAGSDSVSAKEKFRIRLVNRPALVMKGEYGFVAFKVANSPKAEYVCNKSVYDLILLEATNSGIYHFKGHNGKYWSIGDDKSLFADSTGPTPFIVEFCGQAMFTVKAPDGCYLKGEQNGIFKASGKEVNASTLWEF
;
A
#
# COMPACT_ATOMS: atom_id res chain seq x y z
N MET A 1 -5.52 10.77 1.16
CA MET A 1 -4.25 10.27 1.72
C MET A 1 -3.09 10.73 0.83
N SER A 2 -1.88 10.89 1.37
CA SER A 2 -0.66 11.22 0.60
C SER A 2 0.11 9.93 0.32
N GLU A 3 0.74 9.85 -0.85
CA GLU A 3 1.53 8.72 -1.36
C GLU A 3 2.77 8.46 -0.50
N ASN A 4 3.16 7.20 -0.32
CA ASN A 4 4.51 6.85 0.15
C ASN A 4 5.41 6.58 -1.05
N GLY A 5 6.51 7.33 -1.17
CA GLY A 5 7.38 7.23 -2.34
C GLY A 5 6.70 7.60 -3.65
N ILE A 6 7.41 7.42 -4.77
CA ILE A 6 6.89 7.73 -6.11
C ILE A 6 7.24 6.56 -7.04
N ASN A 7 6.20 5.86 -7.51
CA ASN A 7 6.32 4.95 -8.63
C ASN A 7 5.74 5.64 -9.88
N GLY A 8 6.58 5.93 -10.88
CA GLY A 8 6.17 6.62 -12.12
C GLY A 8 6.70 8.04 -12.21
N HIS A 9 6.05 8.87 -13.04
CA HIS A 9 6.55 10.20 -13.41
C HIS A 9 5.96 11.35 -12.57
N ARG A 10 5.50 11.09 -11.34
CA ARG A 10 5.02 12.17 -10.45
C ARG A 10 6.20 12.92 -9.83
N ALA A 11 6.05 14.24 -9.69
CA ALA A 11 7.12 15.12 -9.23
C ALA A 11 7.46 14.89 -7.73
N HIS A 12 8.75 15.08 -7.40
CA HIS A 12 9.36 14.88 -6.09
C HIS A 12 8.70 15.71 -4.97
N SER A 13 8.35 15.06 -3.84
CA SER A 13 8.30 15.74 -2.55
C SER A 13 9.72 15.94 -2.00
N VAL A 14 9.95 17.04 -1.30
CA VAL A 14 11.23 17.34 -0.64
C VAL A 14 11.44 16.33 0.50
N GLY A 15 12.42 15.43 0.35
CA GLY A 15 12.80 14.44 1.35
C GLY A 15 11.92 13.17 1.39
N LEU A 16 12.48 12.08 1.92
CA LEU A 16 11.77 10.82 2.10
C LEU A 16 10.83 10.93 3.32
N GLN A 17 9.53 10.83 3.08
CA GLN A 17 8.51 10.95 4.13
C GLN A 17 7.87 9.60 4.42
N TRP A 18 7.67 9.32 5.71
CA TRP A 18 7.08 8.07 6.17
C TRP A 18 5.95 8.31 7.13
N LYS A 19 4.81 7.67 6.92
CA LYS A 19 3.74 7.69 7.91
C LYS A 19 3.90 6.57 8.91
N VAL A 20 3.82 6.91 10.19
CA VAL A 20 4.03 5.98 11.31
C VAL A 20 3.04 6.26 12.44
N GLY A 21 2.79 5.24 13.25
CA GLY A 21 2.31 5.34 14.61
C GLY A 21 3.44 4.99 15.58
N LEU A 22 3.42 5.62 16.74
CA LEU A 22 4.38 5.37 17.82
C LEU A 22 3.60 4.83 19.02
N ILE A 23 3.93 3.61 19.44
CA ILE A 23 3.21 2.88 20.50
C ILE A 23 4.07 2.89 21.77
N ASN A 24 3.54 3.35 22.89
CA ASN A 24 4.26 3.36 24.16
C ASN A 24 4.23 1.99 24.87
N SER A 25 4.83 1.91 26.06
CA SER A 25 4.86 0.71 26.89
C SER A 25 3.48 0.17 27.31
N GLU A 26 2.44 1.00 27.29
CA GLU A 26 1.06 0.65 27.64
C GLU A 26 0.23 0.24 26.41
N GLN A 27 0.86 0.00 25.27
CA GLN A 27 0.20 -0.33 24.00
C GLN A 27 -0.77 0.76 23.53
N LYS A 28 -0.44 2.02 23.80
CA LYS A 28 -1.19 3.20 23.35
C LYS A 28 -0.39 4.01 22.35
N TYR A 29 -1.08 4.58 21.38
CA TYR A 29 -0.49 5.39 20.33
C TYR A 29 -0.32 6.84 20.78
N LEU A 30 0.86 7.41 20.47
CA LEU A 30 1.10 8.84 20.49
C LEU A 30 0.07 9.54 19.60
N THR A 31 -0.62 10.51 20.17
CA THR A 31 -1.80 11.14 19.59
C THR A 31 -1.64 12.66 19.63
N ALA A 32 -1.84 13.29 18.48
CA ALA A 32 -2.03 14.74 18.39
C ALA A 32 -3.52 15.06 18.48
N GLU A 33 -3.94 15.80 19.50
CA GLU A 33 -5.33 16.23 19.63
C GLU A 33 -5.67 17.35 18.65
N THR A 34 -6.91 17.33 18.15
CA THR A 34 -7.39 18.32 17.18
C THR A 34 -7.45 19.73 17.77
N PHE A 35 -7.67 19.83 19.09
CA PHE A 35 -7.84 21.10 19.79
C PHE A 35 -6.77 21.28 20.86
N GLY A 36 -6.25 22.50 20.97
CA GLY A 36 -5.27 22.89 22.00
C GLY A 36 -3.86 22.32 21.80
N PHE A 37 -3.57 21.71 20.64
CA PHE A 37 -2.24 21.23 20.25
C PHE A 37 -1.57 20.30 21.27
N LYS A 38 -2.38 19.61 22.08
CA LYS A 38 -1.92 18.71 23.12
C LYS A 38 -1.50 17.37 22.54
N ILE A 39 -0.44 16.81 23.13
CA ILE A 39 0.09 15.50 22.81
C ILE A 39 -0.18 14.56 23.99
N ASN A 40 -0.72 13.38 23.70
CA ASN A 40 -0.97 12.32 24.68
C ASN A 40 -0.62 10.95 24.09
N ALA A 41 -0.63 9.90 24.92
CA ALA A 41 -0.53 8.50 24.50
C ALA A 41 -1.72 7.70 25.02
N SER A 42 -2.92 8.00 24.50
CA SER A 42 -4.18 7.33 24.88
C SER A 42 -4.82 6.53 23.74
N GLY A 43 -4.34 6.71 22.50
CA GLY A 43 -4.95 6.10 21.31
C GLY A 43 -4.88 4.58 21.35
N THR A 44 -5.99 3.89 21.09
CA THR A 44 -6.07 2.41 21.07
C THR A 44 -5.85 1.80 19.70
N GLY A 45 -5.71 2.60 18.66
CA GLY A 45 -5.50 2.14 17.29
C GLY A 45 -4.97 3.24 16.39
N LEU A 46 -4.33 2.84 15.29
CA LEU A 46 -3.70 3.75 14.34
C LEU A 46 -4.72 4.39 13.40
N LYS A 47 -5.29 5.52 13.82
CA LYS A 47 -6.20 6.36 13.01
C LYS A 47 -5.54 7.70 12.67
N LYS A 48 -6.32 8.63 12.11
CA LYS A 48 -5.85 9.96 11.67
C LYS A 48 -5.04 10.70 12.75
N LYS A 49 -5.51 10.74 14.01
CA LYS A 49 -4.84 11.45 15.10
C LYS A 49 -3.55 10.79 15.59
N GLN A 50 -3.39 9.50 15.32
CA GLN A 50 -2.26 8.67 15.72
C GLN A 50 -1.20 8.53 14.62
N ALA A 51 -1.53 8.97 13.40
CA ALA A 51 -0.63 8.93 12.27
C ALA A 51 0.24 10.20 12.24
N TRP A 52 1.54 9.98 12.26
CA TRP A 52 2.58 10.99 12.20
C TRP A 52 3.39 10.82 10.91
N THR A 53 3.79 11.93 10.30
CA THR A 53 4.68 11.96 9.13
C THR A 53 6.09 12.24 9.62
N LEU A 54 7.00 11.29 9.46
CA LEU A 54 8.43 11.47 9.67
C LEU A 54 9.03 12.12 8.43
N GLU A 55 9.52 13.33 8.60
CA GLU A 55 10.26 14.07 7.57
C GLU A 55 11.75 13.97 7.88
N GLN A 56 12.49 13.26 7.03
CA GLN A 56 13.93 13.07 7.21
C GLN A 56 14.69 14.28 6.70
N ASP A 57 15.65 14.77 7.49
CA ASP A 57 16.57 15.78 7.01
C ASP A 57 17.51 15.18 5.94
N SER A 58 17.81 15.96 4.91
CA SER A 58 18.63 15.52 3.77
C SER A 58 20.14 15.64 4.00
N LYS A 59 20.55 16.29 5.09
CA LYS A 59 21.96 16.59 5.43
C LYS A 59 22.35 15.97 6.76
N GLU A 60 21.49 16.05 7.75
CA GLU A 60 21.72 15.58 9.12
C GLU A 60 20.97 14.26 9.41
N GLU A 61 21.48 13.47 10.36
CA GLU A 61 20.82 12.24 10.83
C GLU A 61 19.72 12.55 11.85
N VAL A 62 18.75 13.36 11.44
CA VAL A 62 17.65 13.81 12.27
C VAL A 62 16.32 13.67 11.53
N VAL A 63 15.23 13.73 12.30
CA VAL A 63 13.86 13.69 11.79
C VAL A 63 13.02 14.78 12.43
N TYR A 64 12.01 15.21 11.69
CA TYR A 64 10.92 16.04 12.17
C TYR A 64 9.63 15.22 12.13
N ILE A 65 8.82 15.31 13.20
CA ILE A 65 7.66 14.43 13.37
C ILE A 65 6.39 15.27 13.25
N ARG A 66 5.78 15.28 12.07
CA ARG A 66 4.62 16.12 11.74
C ARG A 66 3.30 15.40 11.94
N SER A 67 2.40 15.99 12.70
CA SER A 67 1.05 15.49 12.93
C SER A 67 0.16 15.62 11.69
N HIS A 68 -1.02 15.00 11.76
CA HIS A 68 -2.09 15.14 10.76
C HIS A 68 -2.65 16.56 10.59
N LEU A 69 -2.32 17.49 11.49
CA LEU A 69 -2.68 18.90 11.43
C LEU A 69 -1.62 19.75 10.69
N GLY A 70 -0.53 19.13 10.23
CA GLY A 70 0.60 19.85 9.64
C GLY A 70 1.54 20.48 10.67
N ARG A 71 1.39 20.13 11.96
CA ARG A 71 2.14 20.70 13.09
C ARG A 71 3.18 19.72 13.61
N TYR A 72 4.33 20.19 14.07
CA TYR A 72 5.45 19.35 14.50
C TYR A 72 5.41 19.05 16.00
N LEU A 73 5.77 17.81 16.35
CA LEU A 73 6.14 17.45 17.71
C LEU A 73 7.35 18.29 18.12
N ALA A 74 7.30 18.89 19.31
CA ALA A 74 8.38 19.69 19.86
C ALA A 74 8.64 19.31 21.33
N ALA A 75 9.89 19.45 21.78
CA ALA A 75 10.27 19.34 23.18
C ALA A 75 11.18 20.52 23.55
N ASP A 76 10.74 21.35 24.48
CA ASP A 76 11.48 22.54 24.90
C ASP A 76 12.57 22.22 25.94
N LYS A 77 13.37 23.24 26.31
CA LYS A 77 14.45 23.12 27.32
C LYS A 77 13.98 22.77 28.74
N TYR A 78 12.69 22.91 29.03
CA TYR A 78 12.07 22.53 30.30
C TYR A 78 11.45 21.13 30.25
N GLY A 79 11.49 20.49 29.08
CA GLY A 79 10.92 19.18 28.79
C GLY A 79 9.40 19.19 28.64
N ASN A 80 8.80 20.34 28.34
CA ASN A 80 7.41 20.38 27.92
C ASN A 80 7.31 19.88 26.47
N VAL A 81 6.35 19.00 26.20
CA VAL A 81 6.10 18.46 24.86
C VAL A 81 4.85 19.10 24.28
N SER A 82 4.93 19.55 23.04
CA SER A 82 3.82 20.20 22.34
C SER A 82 3.74 19.77 20.87
N GLY A 83 2.63 20.16 20.22
CA GLY A 83 2.38 19.92 18.80
C GLY A 83 1.89 21.17 18.07
N ASP A 84 2.41 22.35 18.42
CA ASP A 84 1.90 23.65 17.96
C ASP A 84 2.73 24.28 16.83
N SER A 85 4.01 23.93 16.66
CA SER A 85 4.81 24.58 15.62
C SER A 85 4.36 24.18 14.21
N GLU A 86 4.18 25.15 13.31
CA GLU A 86 3.94 24.92 11.87
C GLU A 86 5.23 24.73 11.07
N GLU A 87 6.38 25.04 11.67
CA GLU A 87 7.68 24.99 11.00
C GLU A 87 8.71 24.20 11.83
N PRO A 88 9.66 23.50 11.16
CA PRO A 88 10.73 22.81 11.85
C PRO A 88 11.73 23.80 12.49
N GLY A 89 12.00 23.62 13.79
CA GLY A 89 12.97 24.41 14.56
C GLY A 89 13.96 23.54 15.36
N GLN A 90 14.52 24.12 16.43
CA GLN A 90 15.46 23.42 17.33
C GLN A 90 14.73 22.47 18.29
N ASP A 91 13.52 22.82 18.72
CA ASP A 91 12.73 22.03 19.66
C ASP A 91 12.02 20.86 18.95
N GLU A 92 11.82 20.97 17.63
CA GLU A 92 11.19 19.96 16.75
C GLU A 92 12.18 18.96 16.15
N LYS A 93 13.50 19.16 16.37
CA LYS A 93 14.56 18.35 15.76
C LYS A 93 14.91 17.16 16.67
N PHE A 94 14.67 15.94 16.19
CA PHE A 94 14.93 14.71 16.95
C PHE A 94 15.97 13.79 16.28
N ALA A 95 16.84 13.21 17.09
CA ALA A 95 17.62 12.02 16.74
C ALA A 95 16.88 10.77 17.24
N ILE A 96 16.99 9.67 16.48
CA ILE A 96 16.38 8.39 16.85
C ILE A 96 17.49 7.46 17.36
N GLU A 97 17.26 6.87 18.54
CA GLU A 97 18.09 5.80 19.08
C GLU A 97 17.31 4.48 19.13
N TYR A 98 18.00 3.36 18.93
CA TYR A 98 17.38 2.05 18.77
C TYR A 98 17.73 1.12 19.93
N SER A 99 16.72 0.48 20.53
CA SER A 99 16.93 -0.57 21.52
C SER A 99 17.30 -1.89 20.86
N ALA A 100 17.83 -2.84 21.64
CA ALA A 100 18.09 -4.20 21.17
C ALA A 100 16.81 -4.93 20.68
N LYS A 101 15.62 -4.46 21.09
CA LYS A 101 14.32 -4.99 20.66
C LYS A 101 13.75 -4.27 19.43
N GLY A 102 14.46 -3.28 18.89
CA GLY A 102 14.00 -2.46 17.76
C GLY A 102 13.02 -1.34 18.14
N GLN A 103 12.92 -1.01 19.43
CA GLN A 103 12.14 0.15 19.88
C GLN A 103 12.95 1.43 19.67
N TRP A 104 12.25 2.56 19.55
CA TRP A 104 12.81 3.86 19.22
C TRP A 104 12.74 4.78 20.44
N ALA A 105 13.83 5.47 20.73
CA ALA A 105 13.84 6.59 21.65
C ALA A 105 14.06 7.89 20.86
N LEU A 106 13.20 8.88 21.10
CA LEU A 106 13.22 10.17 20.41
C LEU A 106 13.96 11.18 21.26
N ARG A 107 15.21 11.48 20.90
CA ARG A 107 16.04 12.44 21.63
C ARG A 107 15.98 13.81 20.96
N ASN A 108 15.52 14.84 21.67
CA ASN A 108 15.66 16.20 21.17
C ASN A 108 17.15 16.55 21.05
N VAL A 109 17.56 17.08 19.90
CA VAL A 109 18.97 17.31 19.58
C VAL A 109 19.55 18.47 20.39
N ALA A 110 18.79 19.55 20.58
CA ALA A 110 19.23 20.76 21.25
C ALA A 110 19.38 20.57 22.77
N HIS A 111 18.45 19.85 23.40
CA HIS A 111 18.37 19.73 24.87
C HIS A 111 18.87 18.39 25.40
N GLY A 112 18.97 17.36 24.54
CA GLY A 112 19.50 16.05 24.90
C GLY A 112 18.53 15.15 25.68
N PHE A 113 17.28 15.56 25.85
CA PHE A 113 16.26 14.79 26.55
C PHE A 113 15.42 13.91 25.62
N TYR A 114 14.89 12.83 26.18
CA TYR A 114 14.04 11.88 25.46
C TYR A 114 12.56 12.12 25.74
N VAL A 115 11.75 12.05 24.67
CA VAL A 115 10.29 12.15 24.76
C VAL A 115 9.69 10.81 25.12
N GLY A 116 8.88 10.80 26.19
CA GLY A 116 8.23 9.59 26.69
C GLY A 116 7.04 9.91 27.59
N GLY A 117 6.29 8.87 27.96
CA GLY A 117 5.21 8.97 28.94
C GLY A 117 3.97 8.12 28.61
N SER A 118 2.92 8.32 29.40
CA SER A 118 1.64 7.65 29.22
C SER A 118 0.46 8.54 29.58
N GLY A 119 -0.73 8.18 29.06
CA GLY A 119 -1.92 9.00 29.20
C GLY A 119 -1.68 10.42 28.67
N ASP A 120 -2.06 11.43 29.44
CA ASP A 120 -1.86 12.84 29.09
C ASP A 120 -0.49 13.40 29.51
N ASN A 121 0.35 12.59 30.17
CA ASN A 121 1.63 13.00 30.73
C ASN A 121 2.79 12.65 29.79
N ILE A 122 2.82 13.27 28.62
CA ILE A 122 3.97 13.17 27.70
C ILE A 122 4.95 14.29 28.00
N VAL A 123 6.19 13.93 28.30
CA VAL A 123 7.25 14.86 28.72
C VAL A 123 8.57 14.53 28.03
N GLY A 124 9.46 15.52 27.97
CA GLY A 124 10.78 15.45 27.36
C GLY A 124 11.88 15.78 28.37
N GLN A 125 11.90 15.12 29.53
CA GLN A 125 12.85 15.43 30.63
C GLN A 125 13.85 14.30 30.90
N ALA A 126 13.62 13.11 30.35
CA ALA A 126 14.47 11.95 30.60
C ALA A 126 15.86 12.17 29.99
N LYS A 127 16.93 11.94 30.76
CA LYS A 127 18.33 12.01 30.27
C LYS A 127 18.81 10.71 29.62
N GLN A 128 18.11 9.61 29.86
CA GLN A 128 18.33 8.31 29.26
C GLN A 128 16.97 7.62 29.09
N PRO A 129 16.78 6.79 28.04
CA PRO A 129 15.51 6.11 27.83
C PRO A 129 15.21 5.10 28.95
N SER A 130 14.02 5.21 29.55
CA SER A 130 13.44 4.19 30.42
C SER A 130 12.26 3.52 29.71
N THR A 131 11.45 2.75 30.44
CA THR A 131 10.28 2.04 29.89
C THR A 131 9.33 2.96 29.10
N THR A 132 9.17 4.21 29.51
CA THR A 132 8.20 5.16 28.92
C THR A 132 8.73 5.91 27.70
N GLU A 133 10.03 5.92 27.45
CA GLU A 133 10.68 6.61 26.32
C GLU A 133 10.94 5.67 25.13
N TRP A 134 10.73 4.36 25.33
CA TRP A 134 10.82 3.37 24.26
C TRP A 134 9.49 3.22 23.51
N TRP A 135 9.46 3.72 22.29
CA TRP A 135 8.32 3.64 21.39
C TRP A 135 8.47 2.48 20.40
N THR A 136 7.42 1.69 20.23
CA THR A 136 7.35 0.71 19.14
C THR A 136 6.79 1.40 17.90
N LEU A 137 7.54 1.35 16.80
CA LEU A 137 7.13 1.89 15.52
C LEU A 137 6.15 0.94 14.82
N GLN A 138 5.05 1.51 14.30
CA GLN A 138 4.22 0.84 13.30
C GLN A 138 4.04 1.74 12.08
N LEU A 139 4.41 1.27 10.89
CA LEU A 139 4.14 1.95 9.63
C LEU A 139 2.62 2.16 9.45
N ALA A 140 2.23 3.40 9.19
CA ALA A 140 0.85 3.84 8.96
C ALA A 140 0.55 3.90 7.45
N ILE A 141 0.88 2.80 6.76
CA ILE A 141 0.74 2.63 5.31
C ILE A 141 -0.09 1.38 5.04
N HIS A 142 -0.62 1.23 3.82
CA HIS A 142 -1.17 -0.06 3.43
C HIS A 142 -0.05 -1.12 3.37
N PRO A 143 -0.22 -2.33 3.92
CA PRO A 143 0.88 -3.31 4.01
C PRO A 143 1.30 -3.89 2.67
N GLN A 144 0.52 -3.71 1.60
CA GLN A 144 0.81 -4.21 0.25
C GLN A 144 1.58 -3.15 -0.55
N VAL A 145 2.87 -3.40 -0.75
CA VAL A 145 3.82 -2.39 -1.21
C VAL A 145 4.76 -2.92 -2.29
N ASN A 146 5.47 -2.00 -2.93
CA ASN A 146 6.68 -2.31 -3.67
C ASN A 146 7.90 -1.86 -2.86
N LEU A 147 8.93 -2.69 -2.79
CA LEU A 147 10.15 -2.40 -2.05
C LEU A 147 11.29 -2.15 -3.03
N LYS A 148 12.02 -1.05 -2.87
CA LYS A 148 13.13 -0.68 -3.76
C LYS A 148 14.41 -0.55 -2.96
N ASN A 149 15.49 -1.16 -3.42
CA ASN A 149 16.81 -0.97 -2.84
C ASN A 149 17.42 0.35 -3.31
N VAL A 150 17.90 1.16 -2.36
CA VAL A 150 18.41 2.51 -2.62
C VAL A 150 19.68 2.49 -3.47
N ASN A 151 20.65 1.62 -3.16
CA ASN A 151 21.90 1.57 -3.92
C ASN A 151 21.70 1.00 -5.33
N ARG A 152 21.05 -0.16 -5.45
CA ARG A 152 20.84 -0.85 -6.73
C ARG A 152 19.86 -0.13 -7.64
N LYS A 153 18.96 0.69 -7.09
CA LYS A 153 17.85 1.32 -7.82
C LYS A 153 17.04 0.26 -8.56
N ARG A 154 16.73 -0.83 -7.86
CA ARG A 154 15.93 -1.96 -8.35
C ARG A 154 14.87 -2.33 -7.32
N TYR A 155 13.77 -2.86 -7.81
CA TYR A 155 12.64 -3.33 -7.02
C TYR A 155 12.79 -4.80 -6.67
N ALA A 156 12.29 -5.15 -5.49
CA ALA A 156 12.14 -6.51 -5.04
C ALA A 156 11.10 -7.24 -5.89
N ARG A 157 11.42 -8.46 -6.30
CA ARG A 157 10.47 -9.41 -6.88
C ARG A 157 10.67 -10.80 -6.31
N LEU A 158 9.61 -11.59 -6.32
CA LEU A 158 9.65 -13.03 -6.10
C LEU A 158 10.35 -13.71 -7.28
N ALA A 159 11.45 -14.40 -7.02
CA ALA A 159 12.06 -15.39 -7.90
C ALA A 159 11.51 -16.76 -7.50
N GLY A 160 10.37 -17.12 -8.10
CA GLY A 160 9.54 -18.24 -7.65
C GLY A 160 10.23 -19.60 -7.71
N GLU A 161 10.99 -19.86 -8.78
CA GLU A 161 11.72 -21.11 -9.00
C GLU A 161 12.86 -21.30 -7.99
N GLU A 162 13.59 -20.23 -7.67
CA GLU A 162 14.65 -20.28 -6.66
C GLU A 162 14.14 -20.20 -5.22
N GLY A 163 12.90 -19.72 -5.00
CA GLY A 163 12.36 -19.51 -3.66
C GLY A 163 13.07 -18.37 -2.92
N GLU A 164 13.33 -17.27 -3.63
CA GLU A 164 14.06 -16.10 -3.14
C GLU A 164 13.32 -14.80 -3.46
N ILE A 165 13.70 -13.72 -2.75
CA ILE A 165 13.37 -12.35 -3.16
C ILE A 165 14.63 -11.72 -3.78
N GLN A 166 14.52 -11.15 -4.97
CA GLN A 166 15.64 -10.57 -5.71
C GLN A 166 15.38 -9.10 -6.07
N PHE A 167 16.42 -8.26 -6.02
CA PHE A 167 16.39 -6.86 -6.45
C PHE A 167 16.88 -6.68 -7.89
N THR A 168 16.12 -7.22 -8.84
CA THR A 168 16.49 -7.26 -10.27
C THR A 168 15.62 -6.35 -11.14
N GLU A 169 14.44 -5.95 -10.68
CA GLU A 169 13.47 -5.21 -11.49
C GLU A 169 13.73 -3.72 -11.55
N VAL A 170 13.60 -3.14 -12.75
CA VAL A 170 13.72 -1.68 -12.93
C VAL A 170 12.41 -0.96 -12.54
N ILE A 171 11.29 -1.64 -12.75
CA ILE A 171 9.94 -1.19 -12.42
C ILE A 171 9.19 -2.32 -11.73
N PRO A 172 8.34 -2.06 -10.73
CA PRO A 172 7.67 -3.13 -9.99
C PRO A 172 6.41 -3.60 -10.73
N TRP A 173 6.59 -4.42 -11.77
CA TRP A 173 5.52 -4.94 -12.62
C TRP A 173 5.14 -6.37 -12.22
N GLY A 174 3.88 -6.74 -12.47
CA GLY A 174 3.36 -8.07 -12.18
C GLY A 174 3.05 -8.33 -10.71
N GLN A 175 2.54 -9.54 -10.45
CA GLN A 175 2.19 -10.00 -9.10
C GLN A 175 3.42 -10.32 -8.23
N ASP A 176 4.53 -10.68 -8.84
CA ASP A 176 5.77 -11.06 -8.17
C ASP A 176 6.51 -9.85 -7.57
N SER A 177 6.23 -8.64 -8.04
CA SER A 177 6.72 -7.38 -7.44
C SER A 177 5.97 -6.96 -6.16
N LEU A 178 4.91 -7.68 -5.77
CA LEU A 178 4.14 -7.41 -4.56
C LEU A 178 4.85 -7.96 -3.33
N ILE A 179 5.15 -7.08 -2.37
CA ILE A 179 5.61 -7.44 -1.03
C ILE A 179 4.54 -7.03 -0.01
N ILE A 180 4.25 -7.92 0.93
CA ILE A 180 3.27 -7.68 1.99
C ILE A 180 4.00 -7.59 3.33
N LEU A 181 3.87 -6.44 4.01
CA LEU A 181 4.53 -6.15 5.28
C LEU A 181 3.64 -6.54 6.46
N LYS A 182 3.95 -7.67 7.10
CA LYS A 182 3.20 -8.20 8.25
C LYS A 182 3.77 -7.74 9.57
N PHE A 183 3.06 -6.84 10.23
CA PHE A 183 3.41 -6.36 11.57
C PHE A 183 3.08 -7.39 12.64
N VAL A 184 4.08 -7.79 13.43
CA VAL A 184 3.96 -8.76 14.52
C VAL A 184 4.84 -8.31 15.67
N ASP A 185 4.22 -7.97 16.81
CA ASP A 185 4.90 -7.64 18.07
C ASP A 185 6.05 -6.62 17.95
N GLY A 186 5.82 -5.55 17.18
CA GLY A 186 6.83 -4.49 16.98
C GLY A 186 7.86 -4.79 15.89
N LYS A 187 7.71 -5.91 15.18
CA LYS A 187 8.56 -6.32 14.06
C LYS A 187 7.75 -6.49 12.79
N TYR A 188 8.44 -6.67 11.68
CA TYR A 188 7.86 -6.93 10.37
C TYR A 188 8.35 -8.24 9.80
N ALA A 189 7.44 -9.04 9.26
CA ALA A 189 7.78 -10.11 8.32
C ALA A 189 7.46 -9.66 6.89
N LEU A 190 8.30 -10.06 5.94
CA LEU A 190 8.11 -9.79 4.52
C LEU A 190 7.48 -11.02 3.89
N VAL A 191 6.28 -10.85 3.32
CA VAL A 191 5.50 -11.94 2.73
C VAL A 191 5.37 -11.71 1.22
N THR A 192 5.65 -12.73 0.43
CA THR A 192 5.54 -12.71 -1.03
C THR A 192 4.11 -12.98 -1.49
N CYS A 193 3.82 -12.73 -2.77
CA CYS A 193 2.48 -12.91 -3.34
C CYS A 193 1.95 -14.37 -3.28
N ASP A 194 2.83 -15.34 -3.09
CA ASP A 194 2.53 -16.77 -2.90
C ASP A 194 2.47 -17.20 -1.43
N ASN A 195 2.37 -16.24 -0.50
CA ASN A 195 2.18 -16.44 0.93
C ASN A 195 3.35 -17.15 1.66
N ARG A 196 4.57 -16.96 1.17
CA ARG A 196 5.80 -17.37 1.88
C ARG A 196 6.47 -16.19 2.58
N TYR A 197 7.16 -16.48 3.67
CA TYR A 197 7.88 -15.52 4.51
C TYR A 197 9.36 -15.50 4.13
N LEU A 198 9.95 -14.30 4.04
CA LEU A 198 11.40 -14.15 3.90
C LEU A 198 12.09 -14.57 5.20
N HIS A 199 12.93 -15.60 5.12
CA HIS A 199 13.85 -15.97 6.17
C HIS A 199 15.15 -15.15 6.05
N ARG A 200 15.80 -14.87 7.18
CA ARG A 200 17.02 -14.03 7.25
C ARG A 200 18.18 -14.50 6.37
N ASP A 201 18.25 -15.78 6.02
CA ASP A 201 19.31 -16.34 5.13
C ASP A 201 19.05 -16.08 3.63
N GLY A 202 17.86 -15.61 3.28
CA GLY A 202 17.43 -15.29 1.92
C GLY A 202 16.45 -16.28 1.31
N THR A 203 16.15 -17.38 1.99
CA THR A 203 15.16 -18.37 1.54
C THR A 203 13.73 -17.96 1.88
N LEU A 204 12.76 -18.53 1.17
CA LEU A 204 11.33 -18.37 1.44
C LEU A 204 10.76 -19.60 2.15
N VAL A 205 10.09 -19.39 3.28
CA VAL A 205 9.52 -20.44 4.14
C VAL A 205 8.00 -20.29 4.31
N ASN A 206 7.29 -21.38 4.61
CA ASN A 206 5.81 -21.35 4.73
C ASN A 206 5.32 -20.88 6.10
N GLU A 207 6.15 -20.97 7.13
CA GLU A 207 5.79 -20.65 8.50
C GLU A 207 6.62 -19.49 9.03
N MET A 208 5.97 -18.65 9.82
CA MET A 208 6.64 -17.52 10.47
C MET A 208 7.43 -18.01 11.68
N SER A 209 8.65 -17.50 11.84
CA SER A 209 9.50 -17.76 13.00
C SER A 209 10.20 -16.46 13.44
N GLN A 210 11.06 -16.54 14.46
CA GLN A 210 11.89 -15.39 14.84
C GLN A 210 12.87 -14.98 13.74
N ASP A 211 13.28 -15.91 12.88
CA ASP A 211 14.21 -15.68 11.78
C ASP A 211 13.55 -15.07 10.53
N THR A 212 12.22 -14.95 10.53
CA THR A 212 11.45 -14.24 9.50
C THR A 212 10.99 -12.86 9.95
N GLN A 213 11.44 -12.40 11.11
CA GLN A 213 11.01 -11.13 11.72
C GLN A 213 12.15 -10.12 11.78
N PHE A 214 11.84 -8.90 11.36
CA PHE A 214 12.82 -7.82 11.23
C PHE A 214 12.35 -6.56 11.96
N THR A 215 13.23 -5.93 12.71
CA THR A 215 12.96 -4.60 13.28
C THR A 215 13.26 -3.53 12.24
N VAL A 216 12.56 -2.40 12.34
CA VAL A 216 12.73 -1.26 11.43
C VAL A 216 13.62 -0.21 12.07
N GLU A 217 14.67 0.17 11.36
CA GLU A 217 15.51 1.33 11.69
C GLU A 217 15.50 2.31 10.51
N LEU A 218 15.51 3.61 10.80
CA LEU A 218 15.64 4.67 9.81
C LEU A 218 17.06 5.21 9.76
N LYS A 219 17.48 5.55 8.55
CA LYS A 219 18.66 6.37 8.29
C LYS A 219 18.22 7.64 7.59
N SER A 220 18.55 8.80 8.15
CA SER A 220 18.38 10.12 7.55
C SER A 220 19.72 10.67 7.03
N GLY A 221 19.71 11.85 6.40
CA GLY A 221 20.90 12.52 5.87
C GLY A 221 21.11 12.26 4.37
N GLN A 222 22.37 12.28 3.93
CA GLN A 222 22.72 12.16 2.50
C GLN A 222 22.22 10.86 1.84
N SER A 223 22.01 9.82 2.64
CA SER A 223 21.43 8.54 2.22
C SER A 223 20.27 8.20 3.14
N SER A 224 19.07 8.57 2.72
CA SER A 224 17.83 8.35 3.46
C SER A 224 17.18 7.01 3.10
N GLY A 225 16.67 6.27 4.07
CA GLY A 225 15.93 5.04 3.82
C GLY A 225 15.52 4.30 5.08
N LEU A 226 14.86 3.17 4.85
CA LEU A 226 14.50 2.21 5.88
C LEU A 226 15.45 1.00 5.81
N ALA A 227 15.92 0.54 6.96
CA ALA A 227 16.70 -0.69 7.10
C ALA A 227 15.92 -1.71 7.93
N LEU A 228 16.06 -2.99 7.58
CA LEU A 228 15.39 -4.12 8.22
C LEU A 228 16.43 -5.01 8.89
N LYS A 229 16.34 -5.20 10.20
CA LYS A 229 17.37 -5.88 11.01
C LYS A 229 16.85 -7.18 11.59
N ASP A 230 17.60 -8.26 11.40
CA ASP A 230 17.29 -9.59 11.91
C ASP A 230 17.58 -9.74 13.42
N ILE A 231 17.23 -10.91 13.96
CA ILE A 231 17.46 -11.25 15.37
C ILE A 231 18.95 -11.34 15.76
N GLU A 232 19.87 -11.48 14.80
CA GLU A 232 21.32 -11.50 15.02
C GLU A 232 21.96 -10.10 14.87
N GLY A 233 21.13 -9.07 14.69
CA GLY A 233 21.56 -7.68 14.53
C GLY A 233 22.18 -7.38 13.17
N ARG A 234 21.90 -8.19 12.14
CA ARG A 234 22.31 -7.96 10.75
C ARG A 234 21.17 -7.36 9.94
N TYR A 235 21.50 -6.48 9.01
CA TYR A 235 20.55 -5.83 8.13
C TYR A 235 20.36 -6.61 6.83
N LEU A 236 19.11 -6.63 6.34
CA LEU A 236 18.77 -7.10 5.01
C LEU A 236 19.44 -6.23 3.95
N THR A 237 19.97 -6.88 2.92
CA THR A 237 20.69 -6.25 1.81
C THR A 237 20.55 -7.12 0.55
N ALA A 238 20.97 -6.62 -0.61
CA ALA A 238 20.88 -7.32 -1.89
C ALA A 238 22.23 -7.97 -2.29
N VAL A 239 22.36 -9.28 -2.09
CA VAL A 239 23.63 -10.00 -2.15
C VAL A 239 23.88 -10.69 -3.50
N GLY A 240 25.11 -10.56 -3.98
CA GLY A 240 25.61 -11.30 -5.14
C GLY A 240 25.02 -10.84 -6.49
N PRO A 241 25.36 -11.55 -7.58
CA PRO A 241 24.90 -11.21 -8.93
C PRO A 241 23.37 -11.24 -9.06
N LYS A 242 22.73 -12.23 -8.43
CA LYS A 242 21.26 -12.39 -8.39
C LYS A 242 20.53 -11.38 -7.49
N ALA A 243 21.27 -10.53 -6.75
CA ALA A 243 20.67 -9.51 -5.89
C ALA A 243 19.75 -10.06 -4.79
N VAL A 244 20.05 -11.25 -4.26
CA VAL A 244 19.20 -11.96 -3.30
C VAL A 244 19.08 -11.16 -2.01
N MET A 245 17.85 -10.91 -1.56
CA MET A 245 17.55 -10.23 -0.31
C MET A 245 17.87 -11.13 0.87
N LYS A 246 18.89 -10.80 1.67
CA LYS A 246 19.22 -11.55 2.91
C LYS A 246 19.95 -10.71 3.94
N ALA A 247 19.92 -11.15 5.19
CA ALA A 247 20.61 -10.50 6.28
C ALA A 247 22.11 -10.79 6.21
N ARG A 248 22.96 -9.75 6.24
CA ARG A 248 24.41 -9.93 6.08
C ARG A 248 25.25 -9.02 6.96
N ASN A 249 25.01 -7.72 6.87
CA ASN A 249 25.91 -6.70 7.41
C ASN A 249 25.41 -6.20 8.77
N LYS A 250 26.32 -5.84 9.70
CA LYS A 250 25.96 -5.27 11.01
C LYS A 250 25.89 -3.74 11.03
N THR A 251 26.15 -3.11 9.88
CA THR A 251 26.17 -1.65 9.72
C THR A 251 25.31 -1.28 8.52
N ILE A 252 24.58 -0.17 8.64
CA ILE A 252 23.77 0.36 7.56
C ILE A 252 24.64 1.18 6.61
N THR A 253 24.72 0.75 5.35
CA THR A 253 25.19 1.56 4.22
C THR A 253 24.06 1.74 3.21
N LYS A 254 24.31 2.36 2.05
CA LYS A 254 23.30 2.48 0.99
C LYS A 254 22.74 1.12 0.54
N ASP A 255 23.51 0.04 0.67
CA ASP A 255 23.09 -1.32 0.27
C ASP A 255 21.98 -1.89 1.17
N GLU A 256 21.92 -1.47 2.43
CA GLU A 256 20.94 -1.92 3.43
C GLU A 256 19.68 -1.03 3.50
N LEU A 257 19.64 0.03 2.67
CA LEU A 257 18.54 0.98 2.66
C LEU A 257 17.51 0.65 1.59
N PHE A 258 16.25 0.75 1.98
CA PHE A 258 15.09 0.55 1.12
C PHE A 258 14.15 1.74 1.16
N THR A 259 13.45 1.98 0.06
CA THR A 259 12.25 2.80 0.00
C THR A 259 11.04 1.91 -0.22
N ILE A 260 9.91 2.30 0.34
CA ILE A 260 8.64 1.61 0.20
C ILE A 260 7.73 2.51 -0.62
N GLU A 261 7.12 1.93 -1.64
CA GLU A 261 6.19 2.60 -2.54
C GLU A 261 4.83 1.90 -2.47
N ASP A 262 3.76 2.67 -2.57
CA ASP A 262 2.41 2.10 -2.62
C ASP A 262 2.27 1.22 -3.88
N SER A 263 1.72 0.00 -3.72
CA SER A 263 1.49 -0.89 -4.86
C SER A 263 0.21 -0.49 -5.59
N HIS A 264 0.32 0.18 -6.73
CA HIS A 264 -0.85 0.56 -7.53
C HIS A 264 -1.56 -0.65 -8.14
N PRO A 265 -2.87 -0.58 -8.41
CA PRO A 265 -3.56 -1.65 -9.15
C PRO A 265 -2.95 -1.82 -10.54
N GLN A 266 -2.54 -3.05 -10.85
CA GLN A 266 -2.14 -3.47 -12.18
C GLN A 266 -3.20 -4.42 -12.73
N VAL A 267 -3.67 -4.12 -13.93
CA VAL A 267 -4.86 -4.75 -14.50
C VAL A 267 -4.65 -5.17 -15.94
N THR A 268 -5.46 -6.12 -16.40
CA THR A 268 -5.68 -6.36 -17.82
C THR A 268 -7.03 -5.78 -18.25
N PHE A 269 -7.14 -5.39 -19.51
CA PHE A 269 -8.41 -5.01 -20.13
C PHE A 269 -8.79 -6.05 -21.18
N THR A 270 -10.01 -6.57 -21.09
CA THR A 270 -10.61 -7.46 -22.09
C THR A 270 -11.69 -6.70 -22.83
N SER A 271 -11.59 -6.62 -24.16
CA SER A 271 -12.59 -5.95 -24.98
C SER A 271 -13.83 -6.82 -25.23
N HIS A 272 -14.87 -6.25 -25.83
CA HIS A 272 -16.12 -6.89 -26.22
C HIS A 272 -15.94 -8.13 -27.12
N ASN A 273 -14.83 -8.22 -27.86
CA ASN A 273 -14.49 -9.37 -28.70
C ASN A 273 -13.78 -10.50 -27.92
N GLY A 274 -13.64 -10.36 -26.60
CA GLY A 274 -12.97 -11.33 -25.72
C GLY A 274 -11.44 -11.26 -25.75
N LYS A 275 -10.84 -10.37 -26.54
CA LYS A 275 -9.38 -10.23 -26.64
C LYS A 275 -8.84 -9.26 -25.61
N LEU A 276 -7.63 -9.54 -25.13
CA LEU A 276 -6.86 -8.70 -24.23
C LEU A 276 -6.24 -7.53 -24.99
N VAL A 277 -6.28 -6.37 -24.35
CA VAL A 277 -5.57 -5.18 -24.76
C VAL A 277 -4.07 -5.36 -24.52
N SER A 278 -3.25 -4.92 -25.47
CA SER A 278 -1.82 -5.16 -25.52
C SER A 278 -1.06 -4.02 -26.19
N ILE A 279 0.22 -3.90 -25.85
CA ILE A 279 1.22 -3.08 -26.55
C ILE A 279 2.26 -3.91 -27.32
N LYS A 280 2.00 -5.20 -27.60
CA LYS A 280 2.93 -6.07 -28.34
C LYS A 280 3.14 -5.66 -29.80
N GLN A 281 2.15 -5.05 -30.43
CA GLN A 281 2.15 -4.78 -31.87
C GLN A 281 2.79 -3.45 -32.28
N GLY A 282 3.41 -2.75 -31.33
CA GLY A 282 4.09 -1.48 -31.56
C GLY A 282 3.50 -0.36 -30.70
N VAL A 283 3.45 0.84 -31.27
CA VAL A 283 3.02 2.05 -30.54
C VAL A 283 1.51 2.09 -30.29
N ASP A 284 0.72 1.49 -31.18
CA ASP A 284 -0.75 1.47 -31.07
C ASP A 284 -1.19 0.41 -30.05
N VAL A 285 -2.04 0.84 -29.10
CA VAL A 285 -2.66 -0.06 -28.14
C VAL A 285 -3.75 -0.86 -28.86
N SER A 286 -3.73 -2.19 -28.76
CA SER A 286 -4.62 -3.06 -29.54
C SER A 286 -5.19 -4.24 -28.74
N ALA A 287 -6.48 -4.55 -28.93
CA ALA A 287 -7.18 -5.69 -28.33
C ALA A 287 -7.15 -6.93 -29.25
N ASN A 288 -6.11 -7.75 -29.12
CA ASN A 288 -5.89 -8.91 -30.00
C ASN A 288 -5.09 -10.06 -29.39
N GLN A 289 -4.81 -10.04 -28.08
CA GLN A 289 -4.09 -11.10 -27.39
C GLN A 289 -5.03 -12.03 -26.61
N ASP A 290 -4.57 -13.25 -26.33
CA ASP A 290 -5.29 -14.25 -25.53
C ASP A 290 -4.58 -14.58 -24.21
N GLU A 291 -3.29 -14.27 -24.12
CA GLU A 291 -2.44 -14.56 -22.97
C GLU A 291 -2.03 -13.27 -22.27
N VAL A 292 -1.89 -13.36 -20.95
CA VAL A 292 -1.45 -12.23 -20.11
C VAL A 292 0.04 -12.32 -19.89
N THR A 293 0.76 -11.34 -20.43
CA THR A 293 2.15 -11.04 -20.11
C THR A 293 2.25 -9.62 -19.53
N ASP A 294 3.47 -9.14 -19.28
CA ASP A 294 3.69 -7.76 -18.86
C ASP A 294 3.14 -6.73 -19.87
N ARG A 295 3.05 -7.10 -21.16
CA ARG A 295 2.58 -6.25 -22.25
C ARG A 295 1.04 -6.12 -22.33
N GLU A 296 0.31 -6.98 -21.62
CA GLU A 296 -1.14 -6.93 -21.45
C GLU A 296 -1.55 -6.41 -20.06
N THR A 297 -0.56 -6.21 -19.19
CA THR A 297 -0.72 -5.67 -17.85
C THR A 297 -0.49 -4.17 -17.88
N PHE A 298 -1.37 -3.41 -17.24
CA PHE A 298 -1.34 -1.95 -17.19
C PHE A 298 -1.55 -1.45 -15.76
N GLN A 299 -0.78 -0.46 -15.34
CA GLN A 299 -0.94 0.15 -14.01
C GLN A 299 -1.91 1.33 -14.09
N LEU A 300 -2.93 1.35 -13.22
CA LEU A 300 -3.87 2.47 -13.12
C LEU A 300 -3.40 3.48 -12.07
N GLU A 301 -3.11 4.70 -12.52
CA GLU A 301 -2.64 5.79 -11.67
C GLU A 301 -3.72 6.88 -11.61
N PHE A 302 -4.39 6.98 -10.45
CA PHE A 302 -5.46 7.95 -10.24
C PHE A 302 -4.91 9.35 -9.97
N ASP A 303 -5.24 10.31 -10.82
CA ASP A 303 -4.91 11.72 -10.66
C ASP A 303 -5.93 12.40 -9.72
N LYS A 304 -5.45 12.92 -8.60
CA LYS A 304 -6.32 13.48 -7.54
C LYS A 304 -6.97 14.79 -7.95
N ASP A 305 -6.32 15.55 -8.82
CA ASP A 305 -6.75 16.90 -9.16
C ASP A 305 -7.83 16.84 -10.24
N SER A 306 -7.60 16.09 -11.31
CA SER A 306 -8.58 15.88 -12.39
C SER A 306 -9.63 14.81 -12.08
N LYS A 307 -9.39 13.94 -11.08
CA LYS A 307 -10.20 12.74 -10.79
C LYS A 307 -10.24 11.73 -11.94
N LYS A 308 -9.19 11.69 -12.76
CA LYS A 308 -9.05 10.81 -13.93
C LYS A 308 -7.93 9.79 -13.75
N TRP A 309 -7.87 8.83 -14.66
CA TRP A 309 -6.88 7.77 -14.65
C TRP A 309 -5.85 7.95 -15.76
N ALA A 310 -4.58 7.85 -15.39
CA ALA A 310 -3.52 7.55 -16.35
C ALA A 310 -3.30 6.03 -16.36
N ILE A 311 -3.05 5.48 -17.56
CA ILE A 311 -2.86 4.04 -17.77
C ILE A 311 -1.41 3.82 -18.22
N ARG A 312 -0.57 3.29 -17.34
CA ARG A 312 0.87 3.09 -17.56
C ARG A 312 1.17 1.69 -18.06
N THR A 313 2.26 1.56 -18.81
CA THR A 313 2.76 0.30 -19.37
C THR A 313 4.09 -0.14 -18.75
N VAL A 314 4.48 -1.39 -19.01
CA VAL A 314 5.79 -1.96 -18.62
C VAL A 314 6.98 -1.19 -19.21
N ASP A 315 6.80 -0.50 -20.34
CA ASP A 315 7.88 0.33 -20.92
C ASP A 315 8.01 1.70 -20.23
N ASN A 316 7.31 1.91 -19.11
CA ASN A 316 7.25 3.17 -18.39
C ASN A 316 6.71 4.35 -19.23
N THR A 317 5.78 4.03 -20.12
CA THR A 317 5.01 4.98 -20.93
C THR A 317 3.53 4.94 -20.54
N TYR A 318 2.76 5.94 -20.95
CA TYR A 318 1.33 6.03 -20.72
C TYR A 318 0.54 5.93 -22.02
N TRP A 319 -0.67 5.41 -21.90
CA TRP A 319 -1.68 5.57 -22.94
C TRP A 319 -1.93 7.05 -23.20
N SER A 320 -1.98 7.44 -24.46
CA SER A 320 -2.29 8.78 -24.91
C SER A 320 -3.16 8.73 -26.16
N VAL A 321 -4.13 9.64 -26.27
CA VAL A 321 -4.87 9.83 -27.51
C VAL A 321 -4.06 10.73 -28.45
N GLU A 322 -3.68 10.18 -29.60
CA GLU A 322 -2.80 10.79 -30.60
C GLU A 322 -3.46 10.86 -31.99
N GLY A 323 -2.96 11.76 -32.84
CA GLY A 323 -3.37 11.87 -34.25
C GLY A 323 -4.88 11.93 -34.46
N THR A 324 -5.41 11.04 -35.30
CA THR A 324 -6.86 10.89 -35.58
C THR A 324 -7.58 10.07 -34.50
N SER A 325 -7.40 10.45 -33.23
CA SER A 325 -7.99 9.78 -32.05
C SER A 325 -7.50 8.35 -31.79
N GLY A 326 -6.32 7.96 -32.29
CA GLY A 326 -5.71 6.67 -31.96
C GLY A 326 -5.22 6.62 -30.53
N VAL A 327 -5.39 5.50 -29.83
CA VAL A 327 -4.82 5.31 -28.49
C VAL A 327 -3.45 4.63 -28.62
N GLN A 328 -2.40 5.33 -28.21
CA GLN A 328 -1.00 4.89 -28.31
C GLN A 328 -0.34 4.83 -26.95
N ALA A 329 0.70 4.02 -26.78
CA ALA A 329 1.48 3.91 -25.56
C ALA A 329 2.88 4.53 -25.72
N VAL A 330 2.93 5.85 -25.90
CA VAL A 330 4.17 6.58 -26.23
C VAL A 330 4.50 7.71 -25.26
N ALA A 331 3.54 8.17 -24.47
CA ALA A 331 3.72 9.32 -23.59
C ALA A 331 4.64 8.98 -22.42
N ARG A 332 5.69 9.78 -22.20
CA ARG A 332 6.62 9.62 -21.07
C ARG A 332 6.26 10.48 -19.86
N GLU A 333 5.29 11.38 -20.01
CA GLU A 333 4.79 12.25 -18.96
C GLU A 333 3.27 12.28 -19.06
N ILE A 334 2.59 12.37 -17.92
CA ILE A 334 1.14 12.46 -17.89
C ILE A 334 0.73 13.85 -18.38
N LYS A 335 0.01 13.88 -19.51
CA LYS A 335 -0.61 15.08 -20.09
C LYS A 335 -2.12 14.92 -20.14
N LYS A 336 -2.84 15.97 -20.52
CA LYS A 336 -4.30 15.92 -20.73
C LYS A 336 -4.71 14.76 -21.66
N THR A 337 -3.93 14.46 -22.69
CA THR A 337 -4.19 13.36 -23.63
C THR A 337 -4.06 11.97 -23.03
N CYS A 338 -3.42 11.85 -21.86
CA CYS A 338 -3.19 10.60 -21.14
C CYS A 338 -4.23 10.32 -20.04
N LEU A 339 -5.19 11.24 -19.84
CA LEU A 339 -6.17 11.16 -18.77
C LEU A 339 -7.50 10.63 -19.32
N PHE A 340 -7.99 9.57 -18.68
CA PHE A 340 -9.21 8.87 -19.05
C PHE A 340 -10.19 8.81 -17.88
N ASP A 341 -11.47 9.00 -18.16
CA ASP A 341 -12.56 8.73 -17.22
C ASP A 341 -12.97 7.27 -17.36
N ILE A 342 -12.80 6.48 -16.29
CA ILE A 342 -13.21 5.07 -16.24
C ILE A 342 -14.51 4.99 -15.44
N THR A 343 -15.58 4.52 -16.07
CA THR A 343 -16.92 4.44 -15.45
C THR A 343 -17.41 3.00 -15.41
N TRP A 344 -17.71 2.51 -14.20
CA TRP A 344 -18.28 1.18 -13.97
C TRP A 344 -19.74 1.10 -14.42
N GLN A 345 -20.06 0.01 -15.09
CA GLN A 345 -21.40 -0.35 -15.55
C GLN A 345 -22.02 -1.37 -14.60
N ARG A 346 -23.36 -1.50 -14.64
CA ARG A 346 -24.09 -2.39 -13.72
C ARG A 346 -23.68 -3.86 -13.83
N ASP A 347 -23.20 -4.29 -15.00
CA ASP A 347 -22.79 -5.66 -15.32
C ASP A 347 -21.31 -5.97 -15.01
N GLY A 348 -20.62 -5.06 -14.33
CA GLY A 348 -19.19 -5.16 -13.98
C GLY A 348 -18.24 -4.84 -15.14
N SER A 349 -18.77 -4.47 -16.31
CA SER A 349 -17.94 -3.85 -17.36
C SER A 349 -17.63 -2.39 -17.03
N ILE A 350 -16.70 -1.81 -17.76
CA ILE A 350 -16.36 -0.40 -17.70
C ILE A 350 -16.47 0.23 -19.09
N THR A 351 -16.66 1.54 -19.11
CA THR A 351 -16.38 2.37 -20.28
C THR A 351 -15.19 3.28 -19.98
N ILE A 352 -14.42 3.58 -21.02
CA ILE A 352 -13.26 4.47 -20.94
C ILE A 352 -13.54 5.65 -21.84
N MET A 353 -13.64 6.86 -21.27
CA MET A 353 -13.83 8.10 -22.03
C MET A 353 -12.54 8.90 -22.00
N ALA A 354 -12.10 9.38 -23.16
CA ALA A 354 -10.88 10.16 -23.27
C ALA A 354 -11.13 11.66 -23.15
N HIS A 355 -10.05 12.45 -23.14
CA HIS A 355 -10.09 13.91 -23.02
C HIS A 355 -10.87 14.65 -24.14
N ASN A 356 -11.14 13.99 -25.27
CA ASN A 356 -11.92 14.50 -26.39
C ASN A 356 -13.43 14.22 -26.24
N ASN A 357 -13.87 13.75 -25.07
CA ASN A 357 -15.25 13.36 -24.74
C ASN A 357 -15.80 12.18 -25.57
N ASN A 358 -14.93 11.42 -26.23
CA ASN A 358 -15.31 10.20 -26.92
C ASN A 358 -14.92 8.96 -26.10
N TYR A 359 -15.74 7.92 -26.22
CA TYR A 359 -15.48 6.60 -25.69
C TYR A 359 -14.45 5.85 -26.53
N VAL A 360 -13.59 5.10 -25.84
CA VAL A 360 -12.61 4.19 -26.42
C VAL A 360 -13.32 2.91 -26.85
N TYR A 361 -12.98 2.41 -28.03
CA TYR A 361 -13.37 1.09 -28.52
C TYR A 361 -12.25 0.52 -29.42
N ASN A 362 -12.28 -0.78 -29.72
CA ASN A 362 -11.37 -1.36 -30.70
C ASN A 362 -12.00 -1.44 -32.10
N LYS A 363 -11.23 -1.07 -33.12
CA LYS A 363 -11.56 -1.34 -34.53
C LYS A 363 -11.57 -2.85 -34.82
N LEU A 364 -12.04 -3.22 -36.01
CA LEU A 364 -11.93 -4.60 -36.52
C LEU A 364 -10.47 -5.10 -36.55
N THR A 365 -9.51 -4.19 -36.73
CA THR A 365 -8.07 -4.49 -36.67
C THR A 365 -7.55 -4.75 -35.25
N GLY A 366 -8.36 -4.51 -34.23
CA GLY A 366 -7.98 -4.60 -32.81
C GLY A 366 -7.47 -3.26 -32.23
N SER A 367 -7.01 -2.33 -33.05
CA SER A 367 -6.47 -1.04 -32.58
C SER A 367 -7.50 -0.22 -31.82
N LEU A 368 -7.12 0.33 -30.68
CA LEU A 368 -7.96 1.18 -29.85
C LEU A 368 -8.03 2.60 -30.39
N VAL A 369 -9.24 3.17 -30.40
CA VAL A 369 -9.50 4.55 -30.80
C VAL A 369 -10.53 5.20 -29.88
N ALA A 370 -10.35 6.49 -29.58
CA ALA A 370 -11.29 7.32 -28.83
C ALA A 370 -12.21 8.10 -29.79
N GLY A 371 -13.17 7.40 -30.38
CA GLY A 371 -13.97 7.93 -31.50
C GLY A 371 -15.47 7.66 -31.44
N SER A 372 -15.98 7.00 -30.39
CA SER A 372 -17.43 6.80 -30.23
C SER A 372 -18.03 7.89 -29.35
N ASP A 373 -19.16 8.46 -29.73
CA ASP A 373 -19.92 9.45 -28.95
C ASP A 373 -20.96 8.82 -28.02
N SER A 374 -21.15 7.50 -28.12
CA SER A 374 -22.19 6.76 -27.41
C SER A 374 -21.69 5.40 -26.92
N VAL A 375 -22.32 4.90 -25.86
CA VAL A 375 -21.96 3.61 -25.25
C VAL A 375 -22.84 2.50 -25.83
N SER A 376 -22.21 1.54 -26.50
CA SER A 376 -22.80 0.28 -26.91
C SER A 376 -22.04 -0.90 -26.30
N ALA A 377 -22.23 -2.12 -26.84
CA ALA A 377 -21.39 -3.26 -26.46
C ALA A 377 -19.91 -3.06 -26.84
N LYS A 378 -19.61 -2.27 -27.87
CA LYS A 378 -18.23 -2.12 -28.41
C LYS A 378 -17.31 -1.28 -27.53
N GLU A 379 -17.87 -0.33 -26.78
CA GLU A 379 -17.16 0.58 -25.87
C GLU A 379 -16.98 -0.01 -24.47
N LYS A 380 -17.49 -1.23 -24.23
CA LYS A 380 -17.39 -1.92 -22.95
C LYS A 380 -16.15 -2.80 -22.88
N PHE A 381 -15.40 -2.63 -21.79
CA PHE A 381 -14.26 -3.47 -21.43
C PHE A 381 -14.52 -4.15 -20.09
N ARG A 382 -13.84 -5.26 -19.83
CA ARG A 382 -13.77 -5.88 -18.50
C ARG A 382 -12.36 -5.72 -17.95
N ILE A 383 -12.27 -5.42 -16.67
CA ILE A 383 -11.00 -5.27 -15.95
C ILE A 383 -10.74 -6.50 -15.08
N ARG A 384 -9.50 -7.01 -15.11
CA ARG A 384 -9.01 -8.04 -14.18
C ARG A 384 -7.79 -7.53 -13.42
N LEU A 385 -7.83 -7.56 -12.09
CA LEU A 385 -6.71 -7.22 -11.23
C LEU A 385 -5.65 -8.34 -11.27
N VAL A 386 -4.39 -7.98 -11.50
CA VAL A 386 -3.27 -8.90 -11.70
C VAL A 386 -2.42 -8.99 -10.43
N ASN A 387 -2.03 -7.85 -9.87
CA ASN A 387 -1.06 -7.79 -8.78
C ASN A 387 -1.68 -7.84 -7.38
N ARG A 388 -2.80 -8.55 -7.23
CA ARG A 388 -3.44 -8.86 -5.93
C ARG A 388 -3.96 -10.32 -5.88
N PRO A 389 -3.10 -11.34 -6.07
CA PRO A 389 -3.50 -12.73 -5.81
C PRO A 389 -3.82 -12.96 -4.33
N ALA A 390 -3.17 -12.19 -3.45
CA ALA A 390 -3.55 -11.97 -2.07
C ALA A 390 -3.92 -10.49 -1.89
N LEU A 391 -4.99 -10.25 -1.14
CA LEU A 391 -5.57 -8.94 -0.89
C LEU A 391 -5.63 -8.71 0.62
N VAL A 392 -5.18 -7.54 1.05
CA VAL A 392 -5.46 -7.00 2.36
C VAL A 392 -6.50 -5.90 2.17
N MET A 393 -7.55 -5.92 2.97
CA MET A 393 -8.60 -4.92 2.90
C MET A 393 -8.60 -4.08 4.17
N LYS A 394 -8.60 -2.76 4.01
CA LYS A 394 -8.71 -1.82 5.13
C LYS A 394 -9.82 -0.81 4.86
N GLY A 395 -10.76 -0.71 5.80
CA GLY A 395 -11.83 0.27 5.76
C GLY A 395 -11.58 1.43 6.73
N GLU A 396 -12.60 2.26 6.92
CA GLU A 396 -12.57 3.41 7.85
C GLU A 396 -12.26 3.01 9.30
N TYR A 397 -12.71 1.82 9.70
CA TYR A 397 -12.65 1.36 11.10
C TYR A 397 -11.48 0.45 11.43
N GLY A 398 -10.74 -0.03 10.42
CA GLY A 398 -9.62 -0.95 10.57
C GLY A 398 -9.52 -1.95 9.42
N PHE A 399 -8.74 -2.99 9.65
CA PHE A 399 -8.58 -4.08 8.70
C PHE A 399 -9.73 -5.08 8.74
N VAL A 400 -9.95 -5.72 7.60
CA VAL A 400 -10.84 -6.87 7.47
C VAL A 400 -10.09 -8.13 7.88
N ALA A 401 -10.61 -8.84 8.88
CA ALA A 401 -10.08 -10.12 9.34
C ALA A 401 -11.17 -10.91 10.06
N PHE A 402 -10.90 -12.18 10.35
CA PHE A 402 -11.80 -13.02 11.13
C PHE A 402 -12.06 -12.41 12.50
N LYS A 403 -13.33 -12.44 12.91
CA LYS A 403 -13.80 -11.97 14.21
C LYS A 403 -13.08 -12.66 15.34
N VAL A 404 -12.94 -13.98 15.21
CA VAL A 404 -12.20 -14.86 16.13
C VAL A 404 -11.31 -15.74 15.26
N ALA A 405 -10.00 -15.64 15.47
CA ALA A 405 -9.02 -16.45 14.74
C ALA A 405 -9.34 -17.95 14.92
N ASN A 406 -9.22 -18.72 13.83
CA ASN A 406 -9.47 -20.16 13.79
C ASN A 406 -10.88 -20.61 14.23
N SER A 407 -11.86 -19.69 14.26
CA SER A 407 -13.25 -20.07 14.54
C SER A 407 -13.84 -20.84 13.36
N PRO A 408 -14.62 -21.91 13.60
CA PRO A 408 -15.32 -22.63 12.54
C PRO A 408 -16.37 -21.75 11.83
N LYS A 409 -16.84 -20.69 12.48
CA LYS A 409 -17.79 -19.73 11.87
C LYS A 409 -17.11 -18.86 10.81
N ALA A 410 -15.80 -18.63 10.91
CA ALA A 410 -15.01 -17.84 9.95
C ALA A 410 -15.66 -16.49 9.53
N GLU A 411 -16.35 -15.82 10.48
CA GLU A 411 -17.03 -14.53 10.26
C GLU A 411 -15.99 -13.41 10.11
N TYR A 412 -16.10 -12.60 9.06
CA TYR A 412 -15.27 -11.41 8.88
C TYR A 412 -15.85 -10.19 9.61
N VAL A 413 -14.96 -9.36 10.14
CA VAL A 413 -15.25 -8.04 10.70
C VAL A 413 -14.25 -7.01 10.19
N CYS A 414 -14.57 -5.72 10.25
CA CYS A 414 -13.81 -4.65 9.60
C CYS A 414 -13.17 -3.62 10.55
N ASN A 415 -12.95 -3.98 11.82
CA ASN A 415 -12.41 -3.08 12.85
C ASN A 415 -11.14 -3.63 13.54
N LYS A 416 -10.42 -4.54 12.88
CA LYS A 416 -9.25 -5.18 13.45
C LYS A 416 -8.00 -4.32 13.27
N SER A 417 -7.08 -4.41 14.23
CA SER A 417 -5.74 -3.82 14.13
C SER A 417 -4.76 -4.68 13.32
N VAL A 418 -5.10 -5.95 13.13
CA VAL A 418 -4.40 -6.92 12.29
C VAL A 418 -5.28 -7.28 11.10
N TYR A 419 -4.65 -7.68 10.00
CA TYR A 419 -5.34 -8.09 8.78
C TYR A 419 -5.19 -9.59 8.53
N ASP A 420 -6.15 -10.13 7.81
CA ASP A 420 -6.01 -11.43 7.17
C ASP A 420 -5.69 -11.27 5.69
N LEU A 421 -4.97 -12.25 5.14
CA LEU A 421 -4.79 -12.36 3.70
C LEU A 421 -6.02 -13.03 3.10
N ILE A 422 -6.63 -12.34 2.14
CA ILE A 422 -7.77 -12.85 1.38
C ILE A 422 -7.26 -13.20 -0.02
N LEU A 423 -7.39 -14.46 -0.40
CA LEU A 423 -7.03 -14.92 -1.73
C LEU A 423 -8.10 -14.48 -2.73
N LEU A 424 -7.65 -13.91 -3.85
CA LEU A 424 -8.53 -13.35 -4.86
C LEU A 424 -8.39 -14.16 -6.16
N GLU A 425 -9.46 -14.84 -6.54
CA GLU A 425 -9.53 -15.62 -7.78
C GLU A 425 -10.41 -14.86 -8.79
N ALA A 426 -9.78 -14.32 -9.83
CA ALA A 426 -10.48 -13.57 -10.86
C ALA A 426 -10.85 -14.46 -12.05
N THR A 427 -12.07 -14.29 -12.55
CA THR A 427 -12.56 -14.95 -13.77
C THR A 427 -12.34 -14.04 -14.99
N ASN A 428 -12.38 -14.63 -16.19
CA ASN A 428 -12.30 -13.87 -17.44
C ASN A 428 -13.51 -12.94 -17.68
N SER A 429 -14.60 -13.12 -16.92
CA SER A 429 -15.77 -12.24 -16.94
C SER A 429 -15.66 -11.10 -15.93
N GLY A 430 -14.51 -10.83 -15.31
CA GLY A 430 -14.37 -9.73 -14.34
C GLY A 430 -15.17 -9.94 -13.05
N ILE A 431 -15.59 -11.18 -12.80
CA ILE A 431 -16.13 -11.64 -11.52
C ILE A 431 -14.98 -12.15 -10.66
N TYR A 432 -15.02 -11.83 -9.37
CA TYR A 432 -14.03 -12.21 -8.39
C TYR A 432 -14.64 -13.15 -7.36
N HIS A 433 -13.86 -14.16 -6.97
CA HIS A 433 -14.15 -15.03 -5.85
C HIS A 433 -13.12 -14.78 -4.76
N PHE A 434 -13.61 -14.51 -3.56
CA PHE A 434 -12.78 -14.24 -2.40
C PHE A 434 -12.68 -15.51 -1.57
N LYS A 435 -11.50 -15.82 -1.06
CA LYS A 435 -11.23 -17.02 -0.29
C LYS A 435 -10.39 -16.67 0.93
N GLY A 436 -10.84 -17.13 2.10
CA GLY A 436 -10.11 -16.91 3.34
C GLY A 436 -8.81 -17.69 3.39
N HIS A 437 -7.90 -17.31 4.29
CA HIS A 437 -6.66 -18.04 4.53
C HIS A 437 -6.88 -19.47 5.05
N ASN A 438 -8.11 -19.82 5.44
CA ASN A 438 -8.55 -21.18 5.77
C ASN A 438 -8.89 -22.03 4.52
N GLY A 439 -8.74 -21.47 3.32
CA GLY A 439 -9.00 -22.15 2.05
C GLY A 439 -10.49 -22.27 1.68
N LYS A 440 -11.39 -21.57 2.36
CA LYS A 440 -12.83 -21.57 2.07
C LYS A 440 -13.26 -20.30 1.37
N TYR A 441 -14.23 -20.40 0.46
CA TYR A 441 -14.76 -19.25 -0.25
C TYR A 441 -15.64 -18.40 0.64
N TRP A 442 -15.70 -17.13 0.31
CA TRP A 442 -16.65 -16.20 0.91
C TRP A 442 -18.09 -16.62 0.62
N SER A 443 -18.92 -16.50 1.63
CA SER A 443 -20.37 -16.66 1.59
C SER A 443 -21.04 -15.47 2.25
N ILE A 444 -22.30 -15.22 1.87
CA ILE A 444 -23.14 -14.18 2.46
C ILE A 444 -24.25 -14.89 3.22
N GLY A 445 -24.30 -14.71 4.54
CA GLY A 445 -25.36 -15.28 5.38
C GLY A 445 -26.71 -14.58 5.18
N ASP A 446 -27.77 -15.14 5.77
CA ASP A 446 -29.14 -14.61 5.67
C ASP A 446 -29.24 -13.15 6.16
N ASP A 447 -28.46 -12.79 7.17
CA ASP A 447 -28.39 -11.45 7.75
C ASP A 447 -27.41 -10.51 7.00
N LYS A 448 -26.93 -10.95 5.83
CA LYS A 448 -25.94 -10.30 4.96
C LYS A 448 -24.52 -10.23 5.49
N SER A 449 -24.20 -10.90 6.61
CA SER A 449 -22.82 -11.01 7.12
C SER A 449 -21.93 -11.85 6.22
N LEU A 450 -20.63 -11.55 6.22
CA LEU A 450 -19.64 -12.24 5.40
C LEU A 450 -18.89 -13.31 6.20
N PHE A 451 -18.80 -14.50 5.63
CA PHE A 451 -18.09 -15.65 6.22
C PHE A 451 -17.16 -16.27 5.18
N ALA A 452 -16.10 -16.98 5.61
CA ALA A 452 -15.33 -17.88 4.74
C ALA A 452 -15.53 -19.34 5.18
N ASP A 453 -16.68 -19.91 4.86
CA ASP A 453 -17.08 -21.27 5.23
C ASP A 453 -17.55 -22.10 4.03
N SER A 454 -17.70 -21.48 2.85
CA SER A 454 -18.24 -22.14 1.66
C SER A 454 -17.20 -22.99 0.93
N THR A 455 -17.66 -24.10 0.37
CA THR A 455 -16.89 -24.92 -0.58
C THR A 455 -16.98 -24.40 -2.01
N GLY A 456 -18.02 -23.63 -2.34
CA GLY A 456 -18.25 -23.05 -3.66
C GLY A 456 -18.10 -21.52 -3.69
N PRO A 457 -17.74 -20.93 -4.84
CA PRO A 457 -17.50 -19.50 -4.94
C PRO A 457 -18.80 -18.67 -4.94
N THR A 458 -18.77 -17.53 -4.23
CA THR A 458 -19.78 -16.46 -4.38
C THR A 458 -19.24 -15.40 -5.34
N PRO A 459 -19.99 -14.96 -6.37
CA PRO A 459 -19.50 -14.00 -7.35
C PRO A 459 -19.57 -12.56 -6.83
N PHE A 460 -18.45 -11.85 -6.87
CA PHE A 460 -18.37 -10.43 -6.53
C PHE A 460 -17.82 -9.61 -7.69
N ILE A 461 -18.15 -8.31 -7.72
CA ILE A 461 -17.55 -7.33 -8.64
C ILE A 461 -16.68 -6.39 -7.80
N VAL A 462 -15.45 -6.15 -8.27
CA VAL A 462 -14.52 -5.17 -7.68
C VAL A 462 -14.52 -3.92 -8.54
N GLU A 463 -14.92 -2.78 -7.96
CA GLU A 463 -14.99 -1.51 -8.67
C GLU A 463 -13.93 -0.54 -8.12
N PHE A 464 -12.94 -0.15 -8.93
CA PHE A 464 -11.92 0.84 -8.54
C PHE A 464 -12.52 2.25 -8.49
N CYS A 465 -12.37 2.95 -7.37
CA CYS A 465 -13.02 4.23 -7.10
C CYS A 465 -12.04 5.39 -6.83
N GLY A 466 -10.75 5.18 -7.04
CA GLY A 466 -9.72 6.20 -6.87
C GLY A 466 -8.38 5.59 -6.51
N GLN A 467 -7.49 6.40 -5.94
CA GLN A 467 -6.15 5.94 -5.57
C GLN A 467 -6.20 4.84 -4.51
N ALA A 468 -5.82 3.62 -4.90
CA ALA A 468 -5.79 2.45 -4.02
C ALA A 468 -7.11 2.20 -3.26
N MET A 469 -8.24 2.66 -3.81
CA MET A 469 -9.57 2.45 -3.23
C MET A 469 -10.47 1.68 -4.19
N PHE A 470 -11.28 0.80 -3.64
CA PHE A 470 -12.26 0.01 -4.38
C PHE A 470 -13.52 -0.23 -3.55
N THR A 471 -14.59 -0.64 -4.22
CA THR A 471 -15.76 -1.24 -3.59
C THR A 471 -15.85 -2.71 -4.01
N VAL A 472 -16.57 -3.49 -3.20
CA VAL A 472 -16.93 -4.87 -3.52
C VAL A 472 -18.44 -4.95 -3.58
N LYS A 473 -18.97 -5.37 -4.71
CA LYS A 473 -20.41 -5.50 -4.95
C LYS A 473 -20.81 -6.97 -4.96
N ALA A 474 -21.79 -7.30 -4.14
CA ALA A 474 -22.37 -8.63 -3.99
C ALA A 474 -23.34 -8.95 -5.14
N PRO A 475 -23.74 -10.24 -5.31
CA PRO A 475 -24.66 -10.66 -6.37
C PRO A 475 -26.01 -9.94 -6.36
N ASP A 476 -26.47 -9.50 -5.19
CA ASP A 476 -27.74 -8.77 -5.03
C ASP A 476 -27.62 -7.27 -5.35
N GLY A 477 -26.44 -6.83 -5.81
CA GLY A 477 -26.14 -5.45 -6.17
C GLY A 477 -25.77 -4.55 -5.00
N CYS A 478 -25.77 -5.04 -3.76
CA CYS A 478 -25.32 -4.27 -2.60
C CYS A 478 -23.80 -4.23 -2.51
N TYR A 479 -23.25 -3.13 -2.01
CA TYR A 479 -21.84 -3.02 -1.66
C TYR A 479 -21.56 -3.63 -0.28
N LEU A 480 -20.37 -4.18 -0.13
CA LEU A 480 -19.84 -4.55 1.18
C LEU A 480 -19.62 -3.28 2.00
N LYS A 481 -20.26 -3.23 3.18
CA LYS A 481 -20.32 -2.10 4.09
C LYS A 481 -19.74 -2.49 5.44
N GLY A 482 -18.84 -1.66 5.95
CA GLY A 482 -18.32 -1.72 7.31
C GLY A 482 -19.03 -0.75 8.25
N GLU A 483 -19.12 -1.11 9.53
CA GLU A 483 -19.66 -0.25 10.59
C GLU A 483 -18.68 -0.14 11.77
N GLN A 484 -18.83 0.92 12.57
CA GLN A 484 -17.90 1.24 13.66
C GLN A 484 -17.76 0.13 14.71
N ASN A 485 -18.84 -0.64 14.95
CA ASN A 485 -18.83 -1.79 15.85
C ASN A 485 -18.15 -3.04 15.24
N GLY A 486 -17.65 -2.94 14.01
CA GLY A 486 -16.95 -4.01 13.28
C GLY A 486 -17.84 -4.86 12.38
N ILE A 487 -19.15 -4.62 12.35
CA ILE A 487 -20.06 -5.34 11.45
C ILE A 487 -19.61 -5.13 9.99
N PHE A 488 -19.55 -6.22 9.25
CA PHE A 488 -19.15 -6.24 7.84
C PHE A 488 -20.18 -7.03 7.03
N LYS A 489 -20.96 -6.33 6.19
CA LYS A 489 -22.16 -6.87 5.54
C LYS A 489 -22.33 -6.43 4.09
N ALA A 490 -22.96 -7.27 3.28
CA ALA A 490 -23.43 -6.92 1.94
C ALA A 490 -24.76 -6.15 2.01
N SER A 491 -24.72 -4.90 2.48
CA SER A 491 -25.94 -4.08 2.72
C SER A 491 -25.85 -2.64 2.19
N GLY A 492 -24.68 -2.21 1.72
CA GLY A 492 -24.46 -0.86 1.20
C GLY A 492 -25.24 -0.62 -0.10
N LYS A 493 -25.89 0.53 -0.21
CA LYS A 493 -26.69 0.91 -1.40
C LYS A 493 -25.99 1.92 -2.31
N GLU A 494 -24.96 2.56 -1.80
CA GLU A 494 -24.21 3.62 -2.47
C GLU A 494 -22.72 3.52 -2.12
N VAL A 495 -21.91 4.22 -2.91
CA VAL A 495 -20.47 4.34 -2.68
C VAL A 495 -20.21 5.52 -1.73
N ASN A 496 -19.74 5.23 -0.53
CA ASN A 496 -19.36 6.21 0.49
C ASN A 496 -18.22 5.65 1.37
N ALA A 497 -17.78 6.40 2.39
CA ALA A 497 -16.65 5.99 3.24
C ALA A 497 -16.82 4.59 3.88
N SER A 498 -18.05 4.19 4.19
CA SER A 498 -18.35 2.89 4.81
C SER A 498 -18.35 1.71 3.82
N THR A 499 -18.36 1.97 2.51
CA THR A 499 -18.34 0.95 1.45
C THR A 499 -17.06 0.96 0.62
N LEU A 500 -16.12 1.84 0.96
CA LEU A 500 -14.81 1.96 0.33
C LEU A 500 -13.73 1.22 1.13
N TRP A 501 -12.89 0.51 0.41
CA TRP A 501 -11.80 -0.32 0.94
C TRP A 501 -10.49 0.09 0.30
N GLU A 502 -9.44 0.18 1.11
CA GLU A 502 -8.04 0.38 0.69
C GLU A 502 -7.39 -1.01 0.41
N PHE A 503 -6.49 -1.07 -0.56
CA PHE A 503 -5.74 -2.28 -0.98
C PHE A 503 -4.29 -2.02 -1.37
#